data_AF-A0A2S1SIT6-F1
#
_entry.id   AF-A0A2S1SIT6-F1
#
_cell.length_a   1.000
_cell.length_b   1.000
_cell.length_c   1.000
_cell.angle_alpha   90.00
_cell.angle_beta   90.00
_cell.angle_gamma   90.00
#
_symmetry.space_group_name_H-M   'P 1'
#
loop_
_entity.id
_entity.type
_entity.pdbx_description
1 polymer ?
#
loop_
_entity_poly.entity_id
_entity_poly.type
_entity_poly.pdbx_seq_one_letter_code
_entity_poly.pdbx_strand_id
1 'polypeptide(L)'
;MSCSSKENPSNNRMELQKAFTDMKFRQELSRHPKIFLKFWYGMSKEEFHKVVDILVAENVLVKDNDDAVYYKVPHFKPMLKPYFINNTLDQIELSQGNNLYDIYQQKYKLPGLVEKNIVAERYVEENSHYRPLPLYHRNTVKELPVCFNDKSLYSNGVKNFSFSTQSNKQKVLSKSPIVVEKENNVIVIEQSFSRIPLPSVTYSLSLSPEMQQYKSTHAITDEQRQYICTHSKYKITELLSGSVIKITYKSRLAYDRETEAYRQSVKAMNEALKRKNAENALRSEKVMVEI
;
A
#
# COMPACT_ATOMS: atom_id res chain seq x y z
N MET A 1 -7.68 -76.38 -6.54
CA MET A 1 -7.46 -75.01 -6.04
C MET A 1 -7.82 -74.04 -7.16
N SER A 2 -8.92 -73.31 -7.02
CA SER A 2 -9.35 -72.31 -8.00
C SER A 2 -9.61 -71.01 -7.24
N CYS A 3 -8.66 -70.08 -7.32
CA CYS A 3 -8.76 -68.76 -6.73
C CYS A 3 -9.57 -67.87 -7.68
N SER A 4 -10.84 -67.63 -7.37
CA SER A 4 -11.65 -66.59 -7.99
C SER A 4 -11.25 -65.23 -7.40
N SER A 5 -10.55 -64.43 -8.20
CA SER A 5 -10.30 -63.02 -7.93
C SER A 5 -11.62 -62.25 -8.00
N LYS A 6 -12.15 -61.84 -6.84
CA LYS A 6 -13.23 -60.86 -6.74
C LYS A 6 -12.68 -59.50 -7.18
N GLU A 7 -13.06 -59.04 -8.37
CA GLU A 7 -12.89 -57.64 -8.77
C GLU A 7 -13.72 -56.76 -7.84
N ASN A 8 -13.06 -55.80 -7.18
CA ASN A 8 -13.67 -54.90 -6.21
C ASN A 8 -14.55 -53.85 -6.92
N PRO A 9 -15.88 -53.81 -6.70
CA PRO A 9 -16.77 -52.83 -7.30
C PRO A 9 -16.62 -51.40 -6.72
N SER A 10 -15.74 -51.19 -5.73
CA SER A 10 -15.54 -49.89 -5.08
C SER A 10 -14.72 -48.89 -5.93
N ASN A 11 -13.79 -49.36 -6.77
CA ASN A 11 -12.93 -48.47 -7.58
C ASN A 11 -13.71 -47.74 -8.68
N ASN A 12 -14.65 -48.42 -9.36
CA ASN A 12 -15.44 -47.82 -10.43
C ASN A 12 -16.34 -46.67 -9.95
N ARG A 13 -16.83 -46.72 -8.70
CA ARG A 13 -17.70 -45.67 -8.14
C ARG A 13 -16.94 -44.38 -7.83
N MET A 14 -15.72 -44.49 -7.34
CA MET A 14 -14.85 -43.32 -7.09
C MET A 14 -14.44 -42.63 -8.39
N GLU A 15 -14.10 -43.40 -9.43
CA GLU A 15 -13.71 -42.84 -10.74
C GLU A 15 -14.87 -42.10 -11.42
N LEU A 16 -16.08 -42.67 -11.42
CA LEU A 16 -17.28 -42.01 -11.95
C LEU A 16 -17.59 -40.69 -11.23
N GLN A 17 -17.46 -40.67 -9.90
CA GLN A 17 -17.73 -39.47 -9.10
C GLN A 17 -16.69 -38.37 -9.36
N LYS A 18 -15.41 -38.74 -9.54
CA LYS A 18 -14.35 -37.82 -9.94
C LYS A 18 -14.61 -37.24 -11.33
N ALA A 19 -14.94 -38.09 -12.31
CA ALA A 19 -15.24 -37.68 -13.68
C ALA A 19 -16.43 -36.71 -13.75
N PHE A 20 -17.50 -36.98 -13.00
CA PHE A 20 -18.67 -36.10 -12.92
C PHE A 20 -18.30 -34.74 -12.30
N THR A 21 -17.53 -34.74 -11.21
CA THR A 21 -17.08 -33.51 -10.53
C THR A 21 -16.21 -32.64 -11.45
N ASP A 22 -15.30 -33.27 -12.21
CA ASP A 22 -14.44 -32.55 -13.15
C ASP A 22 -15.21 -32.02 -14.37
N MET A 23 -16.20 -32.77 -14.86
CA MET A 23 -17.10 -32.28 -15.91
C MET A 23 -17.91 -31.07 -15.43
N LYS A 24 -18.47 -31.13 -14.21
CA LYS A 24 -19.20 -30.00 -13.60
C LYS A 24 -18.30 -28.76 -13.49
N PHE A 25 -17.09 -28.93 -12.96
CA PHE A 25 -16.12 -27.84 -12.84
C PHE A 25 -15.76 -27.22 -14.21
N ARG A 26 -15.53 -28.03 -15.25
CA ARG A 26 -15.25 -27.52 -16.60
C ARG A 26 -16.41 -26.71 -17.17
N GLN A 27 -17.66 -27.14 -16.93
CA GLN A 27 -18.84 -26.39 -17.32
C GLN A 27 -18.89 -25.03 -16.60
N GLU A 28 -18.70 -25.02 -15.28
CA GLU A 28 -18.65 -23.79 -14.46
C GLU A 28 -17.53 -22.85 -14.92
N LEU A 29 -16.34 -23.39 -15.18
CA LEU A 29 -15.20 -22.65 -15.72
C LEU A 29 -15.51 -22.00 -17.06
N SER A 30 -16.30 -22.64 -17.92
CA SER A 30 -16.70 -22.06 -19.21
C SER A 30 -17.85 -21.04 -19.13
N ARG A 31 -18.80 -21.26 -18.21
CA ARG A 31 -20.06 -20.50 -18.18
C ARG A 31 -20.03 -19.28 -17.27
N HIS A 32 -19.31 -19.33 -16.15
CA HIS A 32 -19.37 -18.23 -15.19
C HIS A 32 -18.66 -16.98 -15.69
N PRO A 33 -19.24 -15.79 -15.47
CA PRO A 33 -18.60 -14.52 -15.79
C PRO A 33 -17.35 -14.31 -14.96
N LYS A 34 -16.23 -13.97 -15.61
CA LYS A 34 -14.92 -13.86 -14.94
C LYS A 34 -14.71 -12.49 -14.33
N ILE A 35 -14.18 -12.47 -13.11
CA ILE A 35 -13.77 -11.24 -12.42
C ILE A 35 -12.31 -10.90 -12.69
N PHE A 36 -11.45 -11.90 -12.84
CA PHE A 36 -10.04 -11.75 -13.17
C PHE A 36 -9.51 -13.06 -13.73
N LEU A 37 -8.83 -13.03 -14.89
CA LEU A 37 -8.37 -14.24 -15.59
C LEU A 37 -9.51 -15.27 -15.74
N LYS A 38 -9.41 -16.40 -15.03
CA LYS A 38 -10.40 -17.49 -15.02
C LYS A 38 -11.19 -17.59 -13.72
N PHE A 39 -10.96 -16.68 -12.77
CA PHE A 39 -11.67 -16.62 -11.50
C PHE A 39 -13.05 -15.96 -11.67
N TRP A 40 -14.05 -16.43 -10.92
CA TRP A 40 -15.40 -15.87 -10.92
C TRP A 40 -15.91 -15.69 -9.48
N TYR A 41 -16.91 -14.83 -9.33
CA TYR A 41 -17.56 -14.57 -8.04
C TYR A 41 -18.38 -15.77 -7.58
N GLY A 42 -18.28 -16.13 -6.31
CA GLY A 42 -18.99 -17.27 -5.72
C GLY A 42 -18.23 -18.60 -5.79
N MET A 43 -17.06 -18.62 -6.46
CA MET A 43 -16.21 -19.82 -6.56
C MET A 43 -15.78 -20.35 -5.19
N SER A 44 -15.82 -21.66 -4.98
CA SER A 44 -15.32 -22.29 -3.74
C SER A 44 -13.79 -22.24 -3.64
N LYS A 45 -13.23 -22.50 -2.45
CA LYS A 45 -11.77 -22.59 -2.28
C LYS A 45 -11.18 -23.72 -3.13
N GLU A 46 -11.87 -24.85 -3.23
CA GLU A 46 -11.43 -26.00 -4.00
C GLU A 46 -11.38 -25.68 -5.50
N GLU A 47 -12.41 -25.04 -6.02
CA GLU A 47 -12.44 -24.53 -7.41
C GLU A 47 -11.35 -23.49 -7.65
N PHE A 48 -11.08 -22.62 -6.68
CA PHE A 48 -10.00 -21.65 -6.76
C PHE A 48 -8.66 -22.32 -6.98
N HIS A 49 -8.31 -23.33 -6.17
CA HIS A 49 -7.06 -24.06 -6.35
C HIS A 49 -6.98 -24.75 -7.71
N LYS A 50 -8.07 -25.38 -8.18
CA LYS A 50 -8.13 -25.98 -9.53
C LYS A 50 -7.87 -24.93 -10.62
N VAL A 51 -8.44 -23.73 -10.50
CA VAL A 51 -8.19 -22.64 -11.46
C VAL A 51 -6.74 -22.14 -11.37
N VAL A 52 -6.17 -22.04 -10.18
CA VAL A 52 -4.74 -21.70 -10.03
C VAL A 52 -3.88 -22.73 -10.75
N ASP A 53 -4.12 -24.03 -10.56
CA ASP A 53 -3.33 -25.09 -11.21
C ASP A 53 -3.39 -25.01 -12.74
N ILE A 54 -4.59 -24.74 -13.30
CA ILE A 54 -4.76 -24.48 -14.73
C ILE A 54 -3.91 -23.29 -15.18
N LEU A 55 -3.98 -22.17 -14.46
CA LEU A 55 -3.28 -20.95 -14.83
C LEU A 55 -1.75 -21.03 -14.62
N VAL A 56 -1.28 -21.88 -13.71
CA VAL A 56 0.13 -22.23 -13.56
C VAL A 56 0.61 -23.07 -14.74
N ALA A 57 -0.16 -24.10 -15.13
CA ALA A 57 0.14 -24.90 -16.32
C ALA A 57 0.15 -24.06 -17.61
N GLU A 58 -0.70 -23.03 -17.68
CA GLU A 58 -0.73 -22.05 -18.78
C GLU A 58 0.38 -20.97 -18.68
N ASN A 59 1.25 -21.03 -17.66
CA ASN A 59 2.34 -20.08 -17.41
C ASN A 59 1.85 -18.62 -17.20
N VAL A 60 0.61 -18.44 -16.74
CA VAL A 60 -0.01 -17.15 -16.41
C VAL A 60 0.22 -16.78 -14.95
N LEU A 61 0.20 -17.78 -14.06
CA LEU A 61 0.50 -17.64 -12.64
C LEU A 61 1.78 -18.41 -12.27
N VAL A 62 2.41 -18.01 -11.17
CA VAL A 62 3.54 -18.71 -10.55
C VAL A 62 3.21 -18.95 -9.08
N LYS A 63 3.44 -20.17 -8.59
CA LYS A 63 3.39 -20.50 -7.16
C LYS A 63 4.80 -20.44 -6.57
N ASP A 64 4.93 -19.87 -5.38
CA ASP A 64 6.15 -19.95 -4.56
C ASP A 64 5.98 -21.02 -3.46
N ASN A 65 7.04 -21.29 -2.70
CA ASN A 65 7.11 -22.38 -1.73
C ASN A 65 6.07 -22.29 -0.59
N ASP A 66 5.57 -21.09 -0.29
CA ASP A 66 4.58 -20.84 0.77
C ASP A 66 3.13 -20.83 0.25
N ASP A 67 2.85 -21.51 -0.88
CA ASP A 67 1.57 -21.48 -1.60
C ASP A 67 1.13 -20.08 -2.08
N ALA A 68 1.99 -19.08 -1.96
CA ALA A 68 1.75 -17.74 -2.46
C ALA A 68 1.67 -17.77 -4.00
N VAL A 69 0.59 -17.20 -4.53
CA VAL A 69 0.31 -17.18 -5.97
C VAL A 69 0.62 -15.79 -6.52
N TYR A 70 1.37 -15.72 -7.62
CA TYR A 70 1.76 -14.48 -8.24
C TYR A 70 1.31 -14.42 -9.70
N TYR A 71 0.80 -13.27 -10.12
CA TYR A 71 0.45 -13.03 -11.52
C TYR A 71 1.68 -12.63 -12.32
N LYS A 72 1.94 -13.33 -13.43
CA LYS A 72 3.15 -13.14 -14.22
C LYS A 72 3.00 -11.94 -15.15
N VAL A 73 3.81 -10.91 -14.91
CA VAL A 73 3.86 -9.67 -15.70
C VAL A 73 5.32 -9.41 -16.11
N PRO A 74 5.60 -8.69 -17.21
CA PRO A 74 6.98 -8.32 -17.54
C PRO A 74 7.64 -7.57 -16.37
N HIS A 75 8.84 -8.01 -15.98
CA HIS A 75 9.72 -7.39 -14.96
C HIS A 75 9.29 -7.44 -13.49
N PHE A 76 8.07 -7.88 -13.17
CA PHE A 76 7.64 -8.05 -11.77
C PHE A 76 6.48 -9.04 -11.66
N LYS A 77 6.17 -9.48 -10.43
CA LYS A 77 5.18 -10.52 -10.16
C LYS A 77 4.29 -10.06 -9.00
N PRO A 78 3.18 -9.34 -9.26
CA PRO A 78 2.23 -8.97 -8.21
C PRO A 78 1.64 -10.23 -7.56
N MET A 79 1.55 -10.22 -6.23
CA MET A 79 0.92 -11.32 -5.49
C MET A 79 -0.59 -11.23 -5.66
N LEU A 80 -1.20 -12.36 -5.99
CA LEU A 80 -2.64 -12.54 -6.11
C LEU A 80 -3.20 -12.91 -4.74
N LYS A 81 -4.01 -12.03 -4.17
CA LYS A 81 -4.65 -12.21 -2.86
C LYS A 81 -6.16 -12.42 -3.03
N PRO A 82 -6.67 -13.64 -2.90
CA PRO A 82 -8.10 -13.90 -2.92
C PRO A 82 -8.73 -13.54 -1.57
N TYR A 83 -9.96 -13.05 -1.59
CA TYR A 83 -10.78 -12.85 -0.41
C TYR A 83 -12.04 -13.69 -0.49
N PHE A 84 -12.29 -14.46 0.56
CA PHE A 84 -13.45 -15.36 0.64
C PHE A 84 -14.43 -14.87 1.70
N ILE A 85 -15.70 -14.77 1.33
CA ILE A 85 -16.82 -14.51 2.24
C ILE A 85 -17.70 -15.75 2.22
N ASN A 86 -18.02 -16.29 3.40
CA ASN A 86 -18.80 -17.53 3.53
C ASN A 86 -18.25 -18.69 2.67
N ASN A 87 -16.92 -18.85 2.66
CA ASN A 87 -16.19 -19.84 1.88
C ASN A 87 -16.30 -19.72 0.34
N THR A 88 -16.76 -18.58 -0.16
CA THR A 88 -16.87 -18.29 -1.60
C THR A 88 -16.06 -17.06 -1.98
N LEU A 89 -15.45 -17.07 -3.16
CA LEU A 89 -14.59 -16.00 -3.64
C LEU A 89 -15.42 -14.74 -3.91
N ASP A 90 -15.07 -13.66 -3.22
CA ASP A 90 -15.74 -12.36 -3.35
C ASP A 90 -14.95 -11.41 -4.25
N GLN A 91 -13.64 -11.30 -4.00
CA GLN A 91 -12.75 -10.38 -4.71
C GLN A 91 -11.33 -10.94 -4.83
N ILE A 92 -10.56 -10.37 -5.76
CA ILE A 92 -9.12 -10.61 -5.91
C ILE A 92 -8.39 -9.26 -5.85
N GLU A 93 -7.40 -9.16 -4.97
CA GLU A 93 -6.47 -8.03 -4.91
C GLU A 93 -5.13 -8.42 -5.55
N LEU A 94 -4.52 -7.49 -6.27
CA LEU A 94 -3.14 -7.59 -6.70
C LEU A 94 -2.24 -6.69 -5.84
N SER A 95 -1.22 -7.28 -5.21
CA SER A 95 -0.18 -6.52 -4.51
C SER A 95 0.73 -5.78 -5.49
N GLN A 96 1.52 -4.82 -5.01
CA GLN A 96 2.42 -4.01 -5.84
C GLN A 96 1.69 -3.21 -6.95
N GLY A 97 0.50 -2.68 -6.64
CA GLY A 97 -0.29 -1.93 -7.61
C GLY A 97 0.40 -0.70 -8.21
N ASN A 98 1.43 -0.17 -7.54
CA ASN A 98 2.25 0.93 -8.08
C ASN A 98 2.89 0.56 -9.43
N ASN A 99 3.48 -0.63 -9.54
CA ASN A 99 4.12 -1.09 -10.78
C ASN A 99 3.07 -1.54 -11.81
N LEU A 100 1.90 -1.98 -11.36
CA LEU A 100 0.79 -2.33 -12.24
C LEU A 100 0.12 -1.10 -12.85
N TYR A 101 0.18 0.05 -12.18
CA TYR A 101 -0.60 1.21 -12.59
C TYR A 101 -0.31 1.61 -14.04
N ASP A 102 0.96 1.64 -14.46
CA ASP A 102 1.34 2.04 -15.82
C ASP A 102 0.69 1.13 -16.89
N ILE A 103 0.59 -0.18 -16.62
CA ILE A 103 -0.07 -1.15 -17.50
C ILE A 103 -1.58 -0.86 -17.59
N TYR A 104 -2.21 -0.57 -16.45
CA TYR A 104 -3.64 -0.30 -16.39
C TYR A 104 -3.97 1.06 -16.99
N GLN A 105 -3.08 2.03 -16.80
CA GLN A 105 -3.17 3.36 -17.39
C GLN A 105 -3.24 3.25 -18.92
N GLN A 106 -2.34 2.48 -19.52
CA GLN A 106 -2.36 2.23 -20.97
C GLN A 106 -3.60 1.45 -21.39
N LYS A 107 -3.89 0.33 -20.72
CA LYS A 107 -4.99 -0.58 -21.08
C LYS A 107 -6.38 0.04 -20.97
N TYR A 108 -6.59 0.90 -19.97
CA TYR A 108 -7.89 1.47 -19.64
C TYR A 108 -7.96 2.99 -19.85
N LYS A 109 -6.92 3.61 -20.41
CA LYS A 109 -6.80 5.06 -20.63
C LYS A 109 -7.03 5.86 -19.33
N LEU A 110 -6.40 5.42 -18.24
CA LEU A 110 -6.55 6.07 -16.93
C LEU A 110 -5.77 7.40 -16.90
N PRO A 111 -6.14 8.34 -16.00
CA PRO A 111 -5.37 9.56 -15.76
C PRO A 111 -3.92 9.27 -15.40
N GLY A 112 -3.02 10.21 -15.69
CA GLY A 112 -1.64 10.15 -15.19
C GLY A 112 -1.58 10.31 -13.68
N LEU A 113 -0.57 9.69 -13.06
CA LEU A 113 -0.22 9.97 -11.66
C LEU A 113 0.33 11.40 -11.55
N VAL A 114 -0.06 12.10 -10.49
CA VAL A 114 0.44 13.44 -10.17
C VAL A 114 1.52 13.35 -9.10
N GLU A 115 2.51 14.23 -9.16
CA GLU A 115 3.51 14.29 -8.09
C GLU A 115 2.94 15.05 -6.88
N LYS A 116 2.99 14.43 -5.71
CA LYS A 116 2.60 15.06 -4.45
C LYS A 116 3.68 14.87 -3.40
N ASN A 117 3.89 15.90 -2.59
CA ASN A 117 4.75 15.80 -1.43
C ASN A 117 4.11 14.84 -0.41
N ILE A 118 4.87 13.84 0.05
CA ILE A 118 4.40 12.83 0.99
C ILE A 118 4.82 13.10 2.45
N VAL A 119 5.48 14.22 2.72
CA VAL A 119 5.75 14.66 4.09
C VAL A 119 4.42 15.03 4.74
N ALA A 120 4.01 14.25 5.73
CA ALA A 120 2.80 14.51 6.49
C ALA A 120 3.04 15.61 7.54
N GLU A 121 4.17 15.54 8.23
CA GLU A 121 4.53 16.45 9.32
C GLU A 121 6.05 16.69 9.29
N ARG A 122 6.48 17.91 9.65
CA ARG A 122 7.89 18.30 9.73
C ARG A 122 8.16 19.01 11.04
N TYR A 123 9.17 18.54 11.75
CA TYR A 123 9.63 19.08 13.02
C TYR A 123 11.07 19.58 12.86
N VAL A 124 11.35 20.76 13.40
CA VAL A 124 12.72 21.26 13.54
C VAL A 124 12.96 21.45 15.02
N GLU A 125 13.95 20.74 15.54
CA GLU A 125 14.32 20.74 16.95
C GLU A 125 15.79 21.08 17.12
N GLU A 126 16.14 21.65 18.27
CA GLU A 126 17.55 21.77 18.64
C GLU A 126 18.16 20.38 18.75
N ASN A 127 19.37 20.26 18.22
CA ASN A 127 20.05 18.99 18.24
C ASN A 127 20.65 18.74 19.63
N SER A 128 20.12 17.75 20.35
CA SER A 128 20.60 17.34 21.68
C SER A 128 22.06 16.85 21.68
N HIS A 129 22.59 16.47 20.52
CA HIS A 129 23.98 16.04 20.35
C HIS A 129 24.91 17.18 19.93
N TYR A 130 24.42 18.42 19.83
CA TYR A 130 25.22 19.56 19.38
C TYR A 130 26.39 19.83 20.34
N ARG A 131 27.60 19.57 19.84
CA ARG A 131 28.89 19.71 20.50
C ARG A 131 29.91 20.14 19.45
N PRO A 132 29.93 21.42 19.07
CA PRO A 132 30.89 21.93 18.12
C PRO A 132 32.29 21.94 18.75
N LEU A 133 33.00 20.81 18.66
CA LEU A 133 34.35 20.65 19.20
C LEU A 133 35.32 20.37 18.04
N PRO A 134 36.47 21.07 18.00
CA PRO A 134 37.53 20.73 17.06
C PRO A 134 37.97 19.27 17.25
N LEU A 135 38.26 18.58 16.16
CA LEU A 135 38.77 17.21 16.21
C LEU A 135 40.29 17.27 16.48
N TYR A 136 40.70 16.79 17.65
CA TYR A 136 42.11 16.71 18.02
C TYR A 136 42.65 15.32 17.69
N HIS A 137 43.70 15.25 16.85
CA HIS A 137 44.47 14.03 16.66
C HIS A 137 45.91 14.30 17.09
N ARG A 138 46.42 13.51 18.07
CA ARG A 138 47.81 13.62 18.56
C ARG A 138 48.22 15.05 18.94
N ASN A 139 47.37 15.76 19.69
CA ASN A 139 47.61 17.15 20.13
C ASN A 139 47.73 18.21 19.01
N THR A 140 47.38 17.86 17.76
CA THR A 140 47.24 18.82 16.67
C THR A 140 45.76 18.99 16.31
N VAL A 141 45.33 20.24 16.17
CA VAL A 141 43.97 20.56 15.66
C VAL A 141 43.93 20.13 14.21
N LYS A 142 43.08 19.15 13.90
CA LYS A 142 42.80 18.84 12.50
C LYS A 142 41.82 19.91 12.00
N GLU A 143 42.29 20.82 11.16
CA GLU A 143 41.39 21.74 10.47
C GLU A 143 40.45 20.91 9.58
N LEU A 144 39.19 20.86 9.99
CA LEU A 144 38.16 20.24 9.18
C LEU A 144 37.77 21.18 8.05
N PRO A 145 37.37 20.64 6.88
CA PRO A 145 36.87 21.46 5.79
C PRO A 145 35.74 22.38 6.27
N VAL A 146 35.66 23.58 5.69
CA VAL A 146 34.65 24.61 6.07
C VAL A 146 33.21 24.08 5.97
N CYS A 147 32.96 23.09 5.11
CA CYS A 147 31.64 22.45 4.99
C CYS A 147 31.14 21.78 6.28
N PHE A 148 32.03 21.53 7.25
CA PHE A 148 31.72 20.98 8.55
C PHE A 148 31.41 22.04 9.63
N ASN A 149 31.36 23.32 9.25
CA ASN A 149 30.95 24.41 10.13
C ASN A 149 29.46 24.75 9.90
N ASP A 150 28.63 24.56 10.92
CA ASP A 150 27.21 24.88 10.82
C ASP A 150 26.94 26.37 11.07
N LYS A 151 26.69 27.08 9.97
CA LYS A 151 26.37 28.51 9.96
C LYS A 151 24.87 28.79 10.01
N SER A 152 24.03 27.77 10.25
CA SER A 152 22.57 27.95 10.22
C SER A 152 22.10 28.90 11.32
N LEU A 153 21.35 29.92 10.90
CA LEU A 153 20.73 30.91 11.77
C LEU A 153 19.29 30.45 12.07
N TYR A 154 19.06 29.83 13.22
CA TYR A 154 17.71 29.61 13.75
C TYR A 154 17.64 29.82 15.28
N SER A 155 16.49 30.17 15.79
CA SER A 155 16.23 30.27 17.23
C SER A 155 15.08 29.33 17.55
N ASN A 156 15.36 28.35 18.41
CA ASN A 156 14.50 27.48 19.20
C ASN A 156 13.16 27.02 18.58
N GLY A 157 13.08 25.72 18.28
CA GLY A 157 11.91 24.84 18.40
C GLY A 157 10.55 25.35 17.90
N VAL A 158 10.40 25.57 16.59
CA VAL A 158 9.08 25.83 15.99
C VAL A 158 8.51 24.53 15.40
N LYS A 159 7.31 24.16 15.88
CA LYS A 159 6.48 23.05 15.39
C LYS A 159 5.82 23.48 14.07
N ASN A 160 5.90 22.62 13.04
CA ASN A 160 5.26 22.75 11.72
C ASN A 160 5.74 23.94 10.86
N PHE A 161 6.85 23.75 10.15
CA PHE A 161 7.20 24.62 9.03
C PHE A 161 6.37 24.28 7.79
N SER A 162 6.04 25.30 6.98
CA SER A 162 5.48 25.11 5.65
C SER A 162 6.47 24.31 4.77
N PHE A 163 5.93 23.39 3.99
CA PHE A 163 6.71 22.44 3.20
C PHE A 163 7.52 23.17 2.11
N SER A 164 8.86 23.07 2.15
CA SER A 164 9.68 23.38 0.99
C SER A 164 9.42 22.35 -0.11
N THR A 165 9.17 22.82 -1.32
CA THR A 165 8.43 22.16 -2.41
C THR A 165 9.14 21.03 -3.18
N GLN A 166 10.31 20.55 -2.76
CA GLN A 166 11.15 19.70 -3.62
C GLN A 166 11.58 18.34 -3.07
N SER A 167 11.67 18.13 -1.75
CA SER A 167 12.05 16.81 -1.20
C SER A 167 10.84 15.91 -1.00
N ASN A 168 11.02 14.60 -1.24
CA ASN A 168 10.04 13.53 -0.95
C ASN A 168 8.70 13.65 -1.71
N LYS A 169 8.76 13.77 -3.04
CA LYS A 169 7.59 13.62 -3.90
C LYS A 169 7.37 12.15 -4.26
N GLN A 170 6.11 11.72 -4.28
CA GLN A 170 5.71 10.44 -4.86
C GLN A 170 4.60 10.65 -5.89
N LYS A 171 4.51 9.71 -6.84
CA LYS A 171 3.42 9.63 -7.80
C LYS A 171 2.14 9.15 -7.08
N VAL A 172 1.09 9.95 -7.14
CA VAL A 172 -0.20 9.67 -6.51
C VAL A 172 -1.35 9.74 -7.50
N LEU A 173 -2.45 9.05 -7.20
CA LEU A 173 -3.69 9.16 -7.95
C LEU A 173 -4.26 10.57 -7.79
N SER A 174 -4.66 11.20 -8.89
CA SER A 174 -5.36 12.48 -8.88
C SER A 174 -6.75 12.38 -8.24
N LYS A 175 -7.37 11.20 -8.32
CA LYS A 175 -8.63 10.83 -7.69
C LYS A 175 -8.53 9.40 -7.17
N SER A 176 -8.94 9.16 -5.93
CA SER A 176 -9.00 7.82 -5.33
C SER A 176 -10.37 7.62 -4.67
N PRO A 177 -11.08 6.50 -4.94
CA PRO A 177 -10.72 5.45 -5.89
C PRO A 177 -10.99 5.86 -7.36
N ILE A 178 -10.29 5.20 -8.29
CA ILE A 178 -10.65 5.13 -9.71
C ILE A 178 -11.40 3.82 -9.93
N VAL A 179 -12.58 3.90 -10.53
CA VAL A 179 -13.44 2.74 -10.79
C VAL A 179 -13.50 2.51 -12.29
N VAL A 180 -13.08 1.33 -12.74
CA VAL A 180 -13.20 0.89 -14.13
C VAL A 180 -14.28 -0.17 -14.21
N GLU A 181 -15.35 0.20 -14.90
CA GLU A 181 -16.50 -0.66 -15.09
C GLU A 181 -16.34 -1.53 -16.34
N LYS A 182 -16.67 -2.81 -16.21
CA LYS A 182 -16.75 -3.78 -17.30
C LYS A 182 -18.08 -4.51 -17.22
N GLU A 183 -18.34 -5.33 -18.23
CA GLU A 183 -19.57 -6.11 -18.35
C GLU A 183 -19.81 -7.00 -17.13
N ASN A 184 -18.78 -7.74 -16.71
CA ASN A 184 -18.89 -8.79 -15.70
C ASN A 184 -18.21 -8.46 -14.37
N ASN A 185 -17.42 -7.39 -14.34
CA ASN A 185 -16.58 -7.05 -13.20
C ASN A 185 -16.35 -5.55 -13.08
N VAL A 186 -15.92 -5.15 -11.89
CA VAL A 186 -15.51 -3.80 -11.55
C VAL A 186 -14.08 -3.86 -11.03
N ILE A 187 -13.22 -3.01 -11.59
CA ILE A 187 -11.84 -2.86 -11.16
C ILE A 187 -11.76 -1.58 -10.34
N VAL A 188 -11.43 -1.71 -9.05
CA VAL A 188 -11.27 -0.59 -8.13
C VAL A 188 -9.78 -0.36 -7.91
N ILE A 189 -9.30 0.81 -8.28
CA ILE A 189 -7.91 1.22 -8.11
C ILE A 189 -7.90 2.32 -7.05
N GLU A 190 -7.40 1.97 -5.87
CA GLU A 190 -7.35 2.87 -4.71
C GLU A 190 -5.90 3.10 -4.30
N GLN A 191 -5.62 4.26 -3.74
CA GLN A 191 -4.32 4.53 -3.11
C GLN A 191 -4.53 4.81 -1.64
N SER A 192 -3.85 4.03 -0.81
CA SER A 192 -3.78 4.25 0.63
C SER A 192 -2.44 4.90 0.99
N PHE A 193 -2.47 5.69 2.06
CA PHE A 193 -1.29 6.31 2.65
C PHE A 193 -1.11 5.76 4.05
N SER A 194 0.06 5.17 4.33
CA SER A 194 0.43 4.72 5.66
C SER A 194 1.62 5.51 6.17
N ARG A 195 1.63 5.85 7.46
CA ARG A 195 2.81 6.47 8.07
C ARG A 195 3.98 5.51 7.97
N ILE A 196 5.10 5.96 7.40
CA ILE A 196 6.34 5.20 7.44
C ILE A 196 6.82 5.19 8.89
N PRO A 197 7.12 4.02 9.48
CA PRO A 197 7.41 3.92 10.91
C PRO A 197 8.68 4.67 11.33
N LEU A 198 9.61 4.89 10.39
CA LEU A 198 10.86 5.58 10.63
C LEU A 198 10.79 7.00 10.02
N PRO A 199 10.89 8.07 10.82
CA PRO A 199 11.03 9.41 10.30
C PRO A 199 12.32 9.56 9.51
N SER A 200 12.29 10.38 8.46
CA SER A 200 13.51 10.87 7.83
C SER A 200 14.13 11.94 8.73
N VAL A 201 15.39 11.74 9.11
CA VAL A 201 16.15 12.68 9.94
C VAL A 201 17.23 13.33 9.10
N THR A 202 17.20 14.65 9.02
CA THR A 202 18.20 15.46 8.33
C THR A 202 18.77 16.49 9.29
N TYR A 203 20.08 16.58 9.39
CA TYR A 203 20.74 17.59 10.20
C TYR A 203 20.97 18.88 9.40
N SER A 204 20.93 20.04 10.06
CA SER A 204 21.12 21.36 9.44
C SER A 204 22.41 21.46 8.60
N LEU A 205 23.54 20.93 9.10
CA LEU A 205 24.79 20.89 8.33
C LEU A 205 24.67 20.05 7.06
N SER A 206 23.83 19.00 7.04
CA SER A 206 23.61 18.20 5.83
C SER A 206 22.95 18.98 4.70
N LEU A 207 22.33 20.12 5.00
CA LEU A 207 21.64 20.98 4.04
C LEU A 207 22.51 22.17 3.60
N SER A 208 23.69 22.41 4.18
CA SER A 208 24.53 23.53 3.77
C SER A 208 25.05 23.33 2.34
N PRO A 209 25.12 24.39 1.51
CA PRO A 209 25.65 24.30 0.16
C PRO A 209 27.07 23.70 0.12
N GLU A 210 27.92 24.08 1.08
CA GLU A 210 29.29 23.59 1.19
C GLU A 210 29.33 22.08 1.47
N MET A 211 28.42 21.56 2.32
CA MET A 211 28.32 20.12 2.58
C MET A 211 27.75 19.35 1.39
N GLN A 212 26.82 19.93 0.63
CA GLN A 212 26.32 19.34 -0.61
C GLN A 212 27.42 19.22 -1.66
N GLN A 213 28.23 20.28 -1.83
CA GLN A 213 29.40 20.25 -2.71
C GLN A 213 30.41 19.19 -2.26
N TYR A 214 30.69 19.09 -0.96
CA TYR A 214 31.58 18.06 -0.42
C TYR A 214 31.07 16.64 -0.74
N LYS A 215 29.78 16.35 -0.51
CA LYS A 215 29.14 15.05 -0.82
C LYS A 215 29.17 14.67 -2.29
N SER A 216 29.20 15.65 -3.21
CA SER A 216 29.28 15.38 -4.65
C SER A 216 30.64 14.84 -5.10
N THR A 217 31.69 15.06 -4.29
CA THR A 217 33.07 14.70 -4.61
C THR A 217 33.67 13.68 -3.65
N HIS A 218 33.05 13.46 -2.48
CA HIS A 218 33.54 12.59 -1.42
C HIS A 218 32.43 11.68 -0.88
N ALA A 219 32.73 10.39 -0.71
CA ALA A 219 31.88 9.49 0.05
C ALA A 219 32.00 9.80 1.55
N ILE A 220 30.87 9.91 2.25
CA ILE A 220 30.84 10.23 3.68
C ILE A 220 31.14 8.99 4.53
N THR A 221 32.19 9.06 5.35
CA THR A 221 32.57 8.02 6.30
C THR A 221 31.68 8.04 7.55
N ASP A 222 31.71 6.98 8.36
CA ASP A 222 30.96 6.95 9.62
C ASP A 222 31.43 8.02 10.62
N GLU A 223 32.74 8.29 10.68
CA GLU A 223 33.28 9.40 11.49
C GLU A 223 32.73 10.75 11.06
N GLN A 224 32.60 10.98 9.75
CA GLN A 224 32.04 12.21 9.20
C GLN A 224 30.53 12.29 9.42
N ARG A 225 29.79 11.17 9.36
CA ARG A 225 28.37 11.11 9.76
C ARG A 225 28.20 11.50 11.22
N GLN A 226 29.05 10.97 12.11
CA GLN A 226 29.04 11.32 13.52
C GLN A 226 29.35 12.81 13.71
N TYR A 227 30.30 13.36 12.95
CA TYR A 227 30.62 14.78 12.99
C TYR A 227 29.44 15.64 12.55
N ILE A 228 28.79 15.30 11.44
CA ILE A 228 27.57 15.99 10.98
C ILE A 228 26.52 15.96 12.08
N CYS A 229 26.30 14.80 12.70
CA CYS A 229 25.37 14.66 13.81
C CYS A 229 25.75 15.58 14.98
N THR A 230 27.01 15.63 15.43
CA THR A 230 27.37 16.42 16.62
C THR A 230 27.63 17.90 16.34
N HIS A 231 27.85 18.29 15.09
CA HIS A 231 28.20 19.67 14.72
C HIS A 231 27.07 20.40 14.02
N SER A 232 25.91 19.76 13.88
CA SER A 232 24.70 20.42 13.41
C SER A 232 23.92 21.02 14.56
N LYS A 233 23.48 22.26 14.43
CA LYS A 233 22.76 23.00 15.48
C LYS A 233 21.32 22.53 15.64
N TYR A 234 20.67 22.13 14.53
CA TYR A 234 19.30 21.62 14.52
C TYR A 234 19.17 20.29 13.78
N LYS A 235 18.17 19.53 14.21
CA LYS A 235 17.72 18.30 13.59
C LYS A 235 16.33 18.54 12.99
N ILE A 236 16.16 18.11 11.75
CA ILE A 236 14.89 18.14 11.01
C ILE A 236 14.37 16.71 10.95
N THR A 237 13.17 16.50 11.46
CA THR A 237 12.49 15.20 11.47
C THR A 237 11.25 15.31 10.57
N GLU A 238 11.22 14.54 9.49
CA GLU A 238 10.11 14.48 8.53
C GLU A 238 9.37 13.14 8.68
N LEU A 239 8.09 13.21 9.02
CA LEU A 239 7.20 12.05 9.01
C LEU A 239 6.67 11.85 7.60
N LEU A 240 7.11 10.78 6.96
CA LEU A 240 6.74 10.43 5.60
C LEU A 240 5.50 9.54 5.59
N SER A 241 4.65 9.72 4.58
CA SER A 241 3.57 8.79 4.26
C SER A 241 3.96 7.93 3.06
N GLY A 242 4.06 6.63 3.25
CA GLY A 242 4.22 5.68 2.15
C GLY A 242 2.90 5.57 1.40
N SER A 243 2.94 5.64 0.08
CA SER A 243 1.75 5.45 -0.75
C SER A 243 1.76 4.08 -1.43
N VAL A 244 0.63 3.38 -1.34
CA VAL A 244 0.44 2.07 -1.96
C VAL A 244 -0.82 2.11 -2.80
N ILE A 245 -0.66 1.95 -4.11
CA ILE A 245 -1.76 1.69 -5.02
C ILE A 245 -2.15 0.21 -4.88
N LYS A 246 -3.44 -0.01 -4.70
CA LYS A 246 -4.09 -1.30 -4.62
C LYS A 246 -5.08 -1.44 -5.77
N ILE A 247 -5.06 -2.59 -6.43
CA ILE A 247 -5.96 -2.92 -7.54
C ILE A 247 -6.81 -4.11 -7.12
N THR A 248 -8.12 -3.91 -7.08
CA THR A 248 -9.09 -4.90 -6.63
C THR A 248 -10.08 -5.22 -7.75
N TYR A 249 -10.30 -6.52 -7.98
CA TYR A 249 -11.27 -7.06 -8.90
C TYR A 249 -12.47 -7.58 -8.14
N LYS A 250 -13.66 -7.06 -8.47
CA LYS A 250 -14.95 -7.46 -7.89
C LYS A 250 -15.92 -7.84 -9.00
N SER A 251 -16.90 -8.70 -8.72
CA SER A 251 -18.06 -8.77 -9.61
C SER A 251 -18.87 -7.48 -9.51
N ARG A 252 -19.66 -7.20 -10.54
CA ARG A 252 -20.63 -6.10 -10.51
C ARG A 252 -21.55 -6.21 -9.29
N LEU A 253 -22.10 -7.41 -9.08
CA LEU A 253 -22.99 -7.70 -7.96
C LEU A 253 -22.37 -7.41 -6.59
N ALA A 254 -21.11 -7.83 -6.38
CA ALA A 254 -20.40 -7.59 -5.12
C ALA A 254 -20.16 -6.10 -4.89
N TYR A 255 -19.70 -5.40 -5.93
CA TYR A 255 -19.43 -3.96 -5.88
C TYR A 255 -20.70 -3.13 -5.60
N ASP A 256 -21.81 -3.44 -6.28
CA ASP A 256 -23.06 -2.72 -6.11
C ASP A 256 -23.64 -2.92 -4.70
N ARG A 257 -23.56 -4.15 -4.17
CA ARG A 257 -23.98 -4.47 -2.80
C ARG A 257 -23.20 -3.67 -1.76
N GLU A 258 -21.87 -3.61 -1.88
CA GLU A 258 -21.02 -2.86 -0.97
C GLU A 258 -21.25 -1.35 -1.08
N THR A 259 -21.40 -0.85 -2.31
CA THR A 259 -21.67 0.57 -2.57
C THR A 259 -22.99 1.00 -1.93
N GLU A 260 -24.03 0.16 -2.05
CA GLU A 260 -25.33 0.43 -1.44
C GLU A 260 -25.27 0.37 0.09
N ALA A 261 -24.60 -0.64 0.65
CA ALA A 261 -24.38 -0.73 2.10
C ALA A 261 -23.63 0.49 2.64
N TYR A 262 -22.61 0.98 1.92
CA TYR A 262 -21.88 2.19 2.26
C TYR A 262 -22.78 3.44 2.22
N ARG A 263 -23.59 3.61 1.17
CA ARG A 263 -24.54 4.73 1.06
C ARG A 263 -25.53 4.74 2.22
N GLN A 264 -26.07 3.58 2.58
CA GLN A 264 -27.00 3.45 3.71
C GLN A 264 -26.31 3.79 5.04
N SER A 265 -25.07 3.33 5.24
CA SER A 265 -24.27 3.68 6.43
C SER A 265 -24.01 5.18 6.55
N VAL A 266 -23.59 5.83 5.46
CA VAL A 266 -23.37 7.30 5.43
C VAL A 266 -24.65 8.06 5.71
N LYS A 267 -25.78 7.62 5.12
CA LYS A 267 -27.10 8.24 5.40
C LYS A 267 -27.46 8.14 6.88
N ALA A 268 -27.35 6.94 7.46
CA ALA A 268 -27.64 6.72 8.88
C ALA A 268 -26.72 7.54 9.79
N MET A 269 -25.43 7.63 9.47
CA MET A 269 -24.46 8.44 10.22
C MET A 269 -24.82 9.94 10.19
N ASN A 270 -25.20 10.46 9.02
CA ASN A 270 -25.60 11.85 8.87
C ASN A 270 -26.91 12.16 9.63
N GLU A 271 -27.87 11.25 9.62
CA GLU A 271 -29.11 11.38 10.41
C GLU A 271 -28.83 11.36 11.91
N ALA A 272 -27.96 10.46 12.38
CA ALA A 272 -27.54 10.41 13.77
C ALA A 272 -26.81 11.69 14.21
N LEU A 273 -25.93 12.23 13.37
CA LEU A 273 -25.23 13.48 13.64
C LEU A 273 -26.19 14.67 13.74
N LYS A 274 -27.19 14.74 12.84
CA LYS A 274 -28.24 15.77 12.89
C LYS A 274 -29.06 15.71 14.18
N ARG A 275 -29.47 14.50 14.60
CA ARG A 275 -30.19 14.30 15.86
C ARG A 275 -29.37 14.76 17.06
N LYS A 276 -28.11 14.34 17.14
CA LYS A 276 -27.18 14.76 18.21
C LYS A 276 -26.98 16.27 18.26
N ASN A 277 -26.88 16.93 17.11
CA ASN A 277 -26.74 18.38 17.05
C ASN A 277 -28.02 19.10 17.51
N ALA A 278 -29.20 18.58 17.15
CA ALA A 278 -30.48 19.13 17.61
C ALA A 278 -30.67 18.97 19.13
N GLU A 279 -30.29 17.81 19.69
CA GLU A 279 -30.31 17.57 21.13
C GLU A 279 -29.36 18.51 21.89
N ASN A 280 -28.16 18.74 21.35
CA ASN A 280 -27.20 19.68 21.94
C ASN A 280 -27.73 21.11 21.91
N ALA A 281 -28.36 21.54 20.80
CA ALA A 281 -28.95 22.88 20.70
C ALA A 281 -30.07 23.08 21.74
N LEU A 282 -30.99 22.11 21.87
CA LEU A 282 -32.06 22.15 22.88
C LEU A 282 -31.50 22.19 24.31
N ARG A 283 -30.40 21.48 24.57
CA ARG A 283 -29.73 21.50 25.88
C ARG A 283 -29.10 22.86 26.16
N SER A 284 -28.45 23.48 25.17
CA SER A 284 -27.89 24.83 25.29
C SER A 284 -28.95 25.90 25.50
N GLU A 285 -30.11 25.78 24.86
CA GLU A 285 -31.24 26.70 25.08
C GLU A 285 -31.82 26.57 26.50
N LYS A 286 -31.97 25.35 27.02
CA LYS A 286 -32.43 25.14 28.41
C LYS A 286 -31.48 25.76 29.44
N VAL A 287 -30.17 25.64 29.23
CA VAL A 287 -29.16 26.24 30.12
C VAL A 287 -29.20 27.78 30.09
N MET A 288 -29.58 28.39 28.97
CA MET A 288 -29.70 29.85 28.86
C MET A 288 -30.97 30.43 29.50
N VAL A 289 -32.01 29.63 29.72
CA VAL A 289 -33.27 30.06 30.36
C VAL A 289 -33.20 29.93 31.89
N GLU A 290 -32.25 29.15 32.42
CA GLU A 290 -32.03 28.92 33.85
C GLU A 290 -30.99 29.87 34.50
N ILE A 291 -30.46 30.84 33.75
CA ILE A 291 -29.56 31.91 34.21
C ILE A 291 -30.31 33.24 34.19
#